data_AF-A0A7S0HVU1-F1
#
_entry.id   AF-A0A7S0HVU1-F1
#
_cell.length_a   1.000
_cell.length_b   1.000
_cell.length_c   1.000
_cell.angle_alpha   90.00
_cell.angle_beta   90.00
_cell.angle_gamma   90.00
#
_symmetry.space_group_name_H-M   'P 1'
#
loop_
_entity.id
_entity.type
_entity.pdbx_description
1 polymer ?
#
loop_
_entity_poly.entity_id
_entity_poly.type
_entity_poly.pdbx_seq_one_letter_code
_entity_poly.pdbx_strand_id
1 'polypeptide(L)'
;MVLRMMMPLLIASAHGLNGLWQQAEAQSVEAYPGDSKDCHDGLSCRACLTAGCGYFGSCLPSCDMIADVACYEGDAEKRCADYEASQRDSKLCGAASASCQDCTSKTKASGASCRWFANIGACMAEGGMVGPGETVCPQPEKVHAAAPKCPANCKYYFDGCNNCRCAPDGTMGCTRMMCHTKKEPYCKEEAAPTIVGTDIV
;
A
#
# COMPACT_ATOMS: atom_id res chain seq x y z
N MET A 1 24.46 -4.57 87.62
CA MET A 1 23.68 -3.78 88.59
C MET A 1 22.37 -3.39 87.94
N VAL A 2 21.28 -3.82 88.57
CA VAL A 2 19.89 -3.60 88.17
C VAL A 2 19.48 -2.20 88.62
N LEU A 3 18.85 -1.41 87.76
CA LEU A 3 17.90 -0.41 88.24
C LEU A 3 16.70 -0.33 87.28
N ARG A 4 15.68 -1.13 87.64
CA ARG A 4 14.29 -0.99 87.21
C ARG A 4 13.78 0.38 87.68
N MET A 5 13.22 1.16 86.77
CA MET A 5 12.18 2.14 87.11
C MET A 5 10.89 1.71 86.41
N MET A 6 9.89 1.41 87.23
CA MET A 6 8.50 1.14 86.85
C MET A 6 7.71 2.44 87.05
N MET A 7 6.88 2.84 86.07
CA MET A 7 5.65 3.67 86.21
C MET A 7 5.19 4.18 84.83
N PRO A 8 3.90 4.48 84.61
CA PRO A 8 2.71 3.64 84.75
C PRO A 8 1.94 3.53 83.41
N LEU A 9 1.02 2.55 83.35
CA LEU A 9 0.03 2.38 82.29
C LEU A 9 -0.83 3.65 82.12
N LEU A 10 -0.88 4.17 80.89
CA LEU A 10 -2.02 4.93 80.39
C LEU A 10 -2.61 4.18 79.20
N ILE A 11 -3.75 3.55 79.44
CA ILE A 11 -4.58 2.90 78.43
C ILE A 11 -5.33 4.02 77.71
N ALA A 12 -4.90 4.37 76.51
CA ALA A 12 -5.70 5.16 75.59
C ALA A 12 -6.47 4.19 74.68
N SER A 13 -7.74 3.96 75.00
CA SER A 13 -8.69 3.24 74.16
C SER A 13 -8.96 4.07 72.90
N ALA A 14 -8.41 3.64 71.77
CA ALA A 14 -8.74 4.15 70.45
C ALA A 14 -10.14 3.62 70.06
N HIS A 15 -11.15 4.49 70.15
CA HIS A 15 -12.43 4.30 69.50
C HIS A 15 -12.50 5.24 68.28
N GLY A 16 -12.92 4.70 67.14
CA GLY A 16 -13.30 5.49 65.97
C GLY A 16 -12.55 5.18 64.68
N LEU A 17 -12.57 3.92 64.25
CA LEU A 17 -12.38 3.60 62.83
C LEU A 17 -13.64 4.05 62.08
N ASN A 18 -13.65 5.27 61.54
CA ASN A 18 -14.54 5.65 60.45
C ASN A 18 -13.67 6.11 59.28
N GLY A 19 -12.97 5.15 58.69
CA GLY A 19 -12.46 5.31 57.34
C GLY A 19 -13.65 5.28 56.39
N LEU A 20 -14.08 6.46 55.92
CA LEU A 20 -14.83 6.58 54.67
C LEU A 20 -13.88 6.17 53.53
N TRP A 21 -13.71 4.87 53.36
CA TRP A 21 -13.41 4.33 52.04
C TRP A 21 -14.76 4.32 51.33
N GLN A 22 -14.98 5.28 50.42
CA GLN A 22 -15.87 5.00 49.30
C GLN A 22 -15.39 3.67 48.73
N GLN A 23 -16.15 2.61 48.96
CA GLN A 23 -16.09 1.43 48.13
C GLN A 23 -16.44 1.94 46.74
N ALA A 24 -15.41 2.19 45.94
CA ALA A 24 -15.55 2.07 44.50
C ALA A 24 -15.94 0.60 44.31
N GLU A 25 -17.24 0.36 44.26
CA GLU A 25 -17.78 -0.87 43.71
C GLU A 25 -17.13 -0.98 42.34
N ALA A 26 -16.12 -1.83 42.23
CA ALA A 26 -15.76 -2.41 40.96
C ALA A 26 -17.02 -3.12 40.51
N GLN A 27 -17.88 -2.40 39.79
CA GLN A 27 -18.97 -3.01 39.05
C GLN A 27 -18.29 -4.01 38.15
N SER A 28 -18.42 -5.27 38.53
CA SER A 28 -18.16 -6.41 37.70
C SER A 28 -19.03 -6.23 36.47
N VAL A 29 -18.45 -5.67 35.41
CA VAL A 29 -18.98 -5.82 34.07
C VAL A 29 -18.99 -7.33 33.87
N GLU A 30 -20.19 -7.92 33.87
CA GLU A 30 -20.36 -9.31 33.50
C GLU A 30 -19.86 -9.44 32.06
N ALA A 31 -18.63 -9.93 31.92
CA ALA A 31 -18.08 -10.28 30.63
C ALA A 31 -19.00 -11.35 30.03
N TYR A 32 -19.67 -11.00 28.93
CA TYR A 32 -20.30 -11.99 28.07
C TYR A 32 -19.21 -13.04 27.72
N PRO A 33 -19.47 -14.35 27.86
CA PRO A 33 -18.48 -15.36 27.55
C PRO A 33 -18.30 -15.44 26.03
N GLY A 34 -17.35 -14.65 25.54
CA GLY A 34 -16.93 -14.57 24.14
C GLY A 34 -16.64 -13.12 23.72
N ASP A 35 -15.37 -12.84 23.43
CA ASP A 35 -14.97 -11.80 22.48
C ASP A 35 -14.96 -10.32 22.94
N SER A 36 -14.28 -10.02 24.05
CA SER A 36 -13.75 -8.67 24.30
C SER A 36 -12.23 -8.72 24.27
N LYS A 37 -11.67 -8.69 23.06
CA LYS A 37 -10.26 -8.34 22.87
C LYS A 37 -10.17 -6.83 23.04
N ASP A 38 -9.36 -6.31 23.95
CA ASP A 38 -9.18 -4.85 24.16
C ASP A 38 -8.33 -4.23 23.04
N CYS A 39 -8.82 -4.31 21.79
CA CYS A 39 -8.15 -3.75 20.63
C CYS A 39 -8.45 -2.24 20.53
N HIS A 40 -7.57 -1.41 21.06
CA HIS A 40 -7.73 0.04 21.05
C HIS A 40 -6.46 0.75 20.58
N ASP A 41 -6.65 1.97 20.07
CA ASP A 41 -5.57 2.82 19.61
C ASP A 41 -4.57 3.12 20.76
N GLY A 42 -3.28 3.11 20.43
CA GLY A 42 -2.19 3.35 21.38
C GLY A 42 -1.49 2.10 21.90
N LEU A 43 -2.05 0.90 21.64
CA LEU A 43 -1.31 -0.34 21.86
C LEU A 43 -0.12 -0.44 20.91
N SER A 44 1.03 -0.87 21.45
CA SER A 44 2.18 -1.26 20.62
C SER A 44 1.84 -2.48 19.77
N CYS A 45 2.56 -2.69 18.67
CA CYS A 45 2.39 -3.88 17.81
C CYS A 45 2.33 -5.18 18.63
N ARG A 46 3.31 -5.38 19.53
CA ARG A 46 3.40 -6.61 20.32
C ARG A 46 2.23 -6.75 21.29
N ALA A 47 1.82 -5.68 21.96
CA ALA A 47 0.67 -5.71 22.86
C ALA A 47 -0.63 -6.01 22.11
N CYS A 48 -0.81 -5.40 20.93
CA CYS A 48 -1.97 -5.62 20.08
C CYS A 48 -2.08 -7.08 19.62
N LEU A 49 -1.01 -7.63 19.04
CA LEU A 49 -1.02 -9.01 18.54
C LEU A 49 -1.13 -10.04 19.67
N THR A 50 -0.56 -9.75 20.85
CA THR A 50 -0.72 -10.61 22.04
C THR A 50 -2.16 -10.63 22.55
N ALA A 51 -2.92 -9.54 22.37
CA ALA A 51 -4.35 -9.49 22.66
C ALA A 51 -5.22 -10.21 21.60
N GLY A 52 -4.62 -10.78 20.55
CA GLY A 52 -5.33 -11.48 19.48
C GLY A 52 -5.99 -10.56 18.47
N CYS A 53 -5.52 -9.31 18.38
CA CYS A 53 -6.00 -8.27 17.47
C CYS A 53 -5.15 -8.22 16.18
N GLY A 54 -5.58 -7.42 15.21
CA GLY A 54 -4.79 -7.07 14.03
C GLY A 54 -4.01 -5.77 14.20
N TYR A 55 -2.85 -5.65 13.54
CA TYR A 55 -2.00 -4.45 13.61
C TYR A 55 -1.57 -3.96 12.23
N PHE A 56 -1.65 -2.66 11.98
CA PHE A 56 -1.21 -2.00 10.73
C PHE A 56 -0.54 -0.63 10.98
N GLY A 57 -0.16 -0.36 12.23
CA GLY A 57 0.25 0.96 12.72
C GLY A 57 -0.71 1.53 13.77
N SER A 58 -1.94 1.03 13.79
CA SER A 58 -2.81 1.02 14.97
C SER A 58 -3.30 -0.40 15.27
N CYS A 59 -3.86 -0.59 16.46
CA CYS A 59 -4.45 -1.84 16.88
C CYS A 59 -5.94 -1.86 16.53
N LEU A 60 -6.36 -2.90 15.82
CA LEU A 60 -7.75 -3.06 15.37
C LEU A 60 -8.30 -4.44 15.73
N PRO A 61 -9.63 -4.60 15.82
CA PRO A 61 -10.25 -5.87 16.17
C PRO A 61 -9.83 -7.06 15.28
N SER A 62 -9.69 -6.83 13.97
CA SER A 62 -9.15 -7.80 13.02
C SER A 62 -8.78 -7.15 11.69
N CYS A 63 -7.71 -7.64 11.06
CA CYS A 63 -7.26 -7.27 9.71
C CYS A 63 -8.32 -7.36 8.62
N ASP A 64 -9.37 -8.16 8.80
CA ASP A 64 -10.49 -8.24 7.85
C ASP A 64 -11.24 -6.89 7.69
N MET A 65 -11.09 -5.98 8.66
CA MET A 65 -11.70 -4.65 8.60
C MET A 65 -10.99 -3.69 7.63
N ILE A 66 -9.80 -4.03 7.12
CA ILE A 66 -9.01 -3.18 6.24
C ILE A 66 -8.59 -3.97 5.00
N ALA A 67 -9.05 -3.53 3.83
CA ALA A 67 -8.59 -4.04 2.55
C ALA A 67 -7.36 -3.27 2.07
N ASP A 68 -6.54 -3.93 1.25
CA ASP A 68 -5.48 -3.31 0.45
C ASP A 68 -4.31 -2.65 1.22
N VAL A 69 -4.26 -2.83 2.54
CA VAL A 69 -3.16 -2.40 3.41
C VAL A 69 -2.53 -3.62 4.08
N ALA A 70 -1.20 -3.62 4.20
CA ALA A 70 -0.50 -4.66 4.96
C ALA A 70 -0.93 -4.60 6.43
N CYS A 71 -1.68 -5.63 6.85
CA CYS A 71 -2.10 -5.83 8.22
C CYS A 71 -1.58 -7.17 8.73
N TYR A 72 -1.25 -7.22 10.01
CA TYR A 72 -0.58 -8.34 10.64
C TYR A 72 -1.45 -8.92 11.76
N GLU A 73 -1.55 -10.25 11.83
CA GLU A 73 -2.25 -11.01 12.86
C GLU A 73 -1.46 -12.27 13.23
N GLY A 74 -1.69 -12.77 14.45
CA GLY A 74 -1.10 -14.02 14.96
C GLY A 74 0.18 -13.78 15.76
N ASP A 75 1.25 -14.50 15.40
CA ASP A 75 2.52 -14.51 16.15
C ASP A 75 3.14 -13.12 16.29
N ALA A 76 3.02 -12.52 17.48
CA ALA A 76 3.46 -11.16 17.76
C ALA A 76 4.95 -10.92 17.50
N GLU A 77 5.80 -11.91 17.73
CA GLU A 77 7.26 -11.75 17.59
C GLU A 77 7.64 -11.63 16.12
N LYS A 78 7.14 -12.56 15.32
CA LYS A 78 7.39 -12.59 13.87
C LYS A 78 6.73 -11.42 13.16
N ARG A 79 5.45 -11.19 13.46
CA ARG A 79 4.62 -10.22 12.75
C ARG A 79 5.03 -8.77 13.04
N CYS A 80 5.45 -8.46 14.26
CA CYS A 80 5.96 -7.12 14.55
C CYS A 80 7.32 -6.86 13.91
N ALA A 81 8.18 -7.88 13.79
CA ALA A 81 9.41 -7.76 13.01
C ALA A 81 9.12 -7.47 11.53
N ASP A 82 8.11 -8.14 10.94
CA ASP A 82 7.66 -7.89 9.57
C ASP A 82 7.11 -6.45 9.42
N TYR A 83 6.28 -5.98 10.36
CA TYR A 83 5.78 -4.60 10.40
C TYR A 83 6.93 -3.59 10.42
N GLU A 84 7.88 -3.74 11.35
CA GLU A 84 9.02 -2.84 11.46
C GLU A 84 9.92 -2.88 10.22
N ALA A 85 10.06 -4.03 9.58
CA ALA A 85 10.76 -4.15 8.30
C ALA A 85 10.05 -3.35 7.21
N SER A 86 8.72 -3.45 7.11
CA SER A 86 7.92 -2.66 6.18
C SER A 86 8.07 -1.14 6.41
N GLN A 87 8.15 -0.70 7.66
CA GLN A 87 8.39 0.71 7.99
C GLN A 87 9.79 1.17 7.52
N ARG A 88 10.81 0.32 7.70
CA ARG A 88 12.17 0.60 7.20
C ARG A 88 12.23 0.61 5.68
N ASP A 89 11.56 -0.33 5.02
CA ASP A 89 11.49 -0.41 3.56
C ASP A 89 10.78 0.81 2.97
N SER A 90 9.67 1.25 3.59
CA SER A 90 8.94 2.45 3.17
C SER A 90 9.80 3.70 3.27
N LYS A 91 10.59 3.83 4.34
CA LYS A 91 11.55 4.93 4.50
C LYS A 91 12.70 4.85 3.49
N LEU A 92 13.24 3.65 3.27
CA LEU A 92 14.31 3.41 2.30
C LEU A 92 13.88 3.80 0.89
N CYS A 93 12.73 3.30 0.45
CA CYS A 93 12.21 3.53 -0.89
C CYS A 93 11.70 4.97 -1.05
N GLY A 94 11.01 5.53 -0.06
CA GLY A 94 10.52 6.91 -0.10
C GLY A 94 11.63 7.97 -0.11
N ALA A 95 12.83 7.64 0.40
CA ALA A 95 14.00 8.52 0.31
C ALA A 95 14.67 8.51 -1.08
N ALA A 96 14.35 7.54 -1.95
CA ALA A 96 14.85 7.48 -3.31
C ALA A 96 13.91 8.23 -4.26
N SER A 97 14.32 9.36 -4.83
CA SER A 97 13.45 10.16 -5.72
C SER A 97 14.11 10.72 -6.97
N ALA A 98 15.34 10.32 -7.29
CA ALA A 98 16.08 10.89 -8.41
C ALA A 98 15.77 10.23 -9.77
N SER A 99 15.46 8.93 -9.81
CA SER A 99 15.10 8.21 -11.04
C SER A 99 14.57 6.81 -10.76
N CYS A 100 14.01 6.16 -11.78
CA CYS A 100 13.67 4.74 -11.70
C CYS A 100 14.88 3.87 -11.34
N GLN A 101 16.05 4.09 -11.95
CA GLN A 101 17.24 3.31 -11.63
C GLN A 101 17.64 3.48 -10.16
N ASP A 102 17.61 4.70 -9.65
CA ASP A 102 17.93 4.96 -8.24
C ASP A 102 16.94 4.25 -7.31
N CYS A 103 15.66 4.27 -7.66
CA CYS A 103 14.62 3.55 -6.92
C CYS A 103 14.85 2.03 -6.92
N THR A 104 14.88 1.42 -8.11
CA THR A 104 14.92 -0.04 -8.28
C THR A 104 16.26 -0.67 -7.88
N SER A 105 17.32 0.12 -7.75
CA SER A 105 18.61 -0.30 -7.20
C SER A 105 18.57 -0.59 -5.69
N LYS A 106 17.57 -0.07 -4.97
CA LYS A 106 17.42 -0.28 -3.52
C LYS A 106 16.73 -1.60 -3.26
N THR A 107 17.28 -2.35 -2.30
CA THR A 107 16.77 -3.67 -1.91
C THR A 107 16.12 -3.58 -0.53
N LYS A 108 14.88 -4.02 -0.45
CA LYS A 108 14.06 -4.16 0.76
C LYS A 108 14.58 -5.28 1.67
N ALA A 109 14.12 -5.32 2.91
CA ALA A 109 14.45 -6.39 3.85
C ALA A 109 14.07 -7.79 3.34
N SER A 110 13.03 -7.89 2.50
CA SER A 110 12.61 -9.13 1.84
C SER A 110 13.52 -9.59 0.70
N GLY A 111 14.52 -8.79 0.31
CA GLY A 111 15.37 -9.04 -0.87
C GLY A 111 14.79 -8.53 -2.19
N ALA A 112 13.55 -8.03 -2.21
CA ALA A 112 12.94 -7.43 -3.39
C ALA A 112 13.37 -5.97 -3.59
N SER A 113 13.35 -5.47 -4.84
CA SER A 113 13.62 -4.06 -5.13
C SER A 113 12.47 -3.14 -4.71
N CYS A 114 12.78 -1.87 -4.44
CA CYS A 114 11.77 -0.81 -4.39
C CYS A 114 11.07 -0.65 -5.74
N ARG A 115 9.88 -0.05 -5.72
CA ARG A 115 8.99 0.06 -6.88
C ARG A 115 8.89 1.50 -7.34
N TRP A 116 9.15 1.72 -8.63
CA TRP A 116 9.05 3.02 -9.29
C TRP A 116 7.65 3.23 -9.88
N PHE A 117 7.13 4.44 -9.73
CA PHE A 117 5.82 4.86 -10.23
C PHE A 117 5.99 6.02 -11.20
N ALA A 118 6.20 5.71 -12.47
CA ALA A 118 6.46 6.70 -13.51
C ALA A 118 5.33 7.73 -13.67
N ASN A 119 4.08 7.33 -13.41
CA ASN A 119 2.90 8.18 -13.45
C ASN A 119 2.92 9.33 -12.43
N ILE A 120 3.59 9.14 -11.29
CA ILE A 120 3.66 10.15 -10.21
C ILE A 120 5.09 10.53 -9.84
N GLY A 121 6.10 9.98 -10.51
CA GLY A 121 7.50 10.26 -10.25
C GLY A 121 7.96 9.88 -8.84
N ALA A 122 7.41 8.80 -8.27
CA ALA A 122 7.67 8.40 -6.89
C ALA A 122 8.26 6.99 -6.77
N CYS A 123 9.02 6.75 -5.70
CA CYS A 123 9.50 5.44 -5.31
C CYS A 123 8.83 5.01 -4.01
N MET A 124 8.28 3.79 -3.99
CA MET A 124 7.62 3.23 -2.80
C MET A 124 8.06 1.79 -2.57
N ALA A 125 7.90 1.30 -1.35
CA ALA A 125 8.25 -0.07 -1.00
C ALA A 125 7.30 -1.09 -1.63
N GLU A 126 6.00 -0.77 -1.64
CA GLU A 126 4.95 -1.65 -2.13
C GLU A 126 4.05 -0.97 -3.17
N GLY A 127 3.21 -1.78 -3.79
CA GLY A 127 2.13 -1.32 -4.67
C GLY A 127 0.95 -0.77 -3.88
N GLY A 128 -0.07 -0.27 -4.59
CA GLY A 128 -1.30 0.19 -3.96
C GLY A 128 -2.22 0.89 -4.96
N MET A 129 -2.94 1.90 -4.49
CA MET A 129 -3.93 2.63 -5.31
C MET A 129 -3.35 3.28 -6.56
N VAL A 130 -2.08 3.66 -6.53
CA VAL A 130 -1.37 4.26 -7.68
C VAL A 130 -0.91 3.23 -8.72
N GLY A 131 -1.15 1.94 -8.44
CA GLY A 131 -0.81 0.81 -9.29
C GLY A 131 0.17 -0.16 -8.62
N PRO A 132 0.62 -1.19 -9.36
CA PRO A 132 1.64 -2.11 -8.87
C PRO A 132 2.99 -1.40 -8.73
N GLY A 133 3.38 -0.53 -9.66
CA GLY A 133 4.73 0.01 -9.74
C GLY A 133 5.74 -1.00 -10.31
N GLU A 134 6.84 -0.47 -10.82
CA GLU A 134 7.84 -1.19 -11.63
C GLU A 134 9.10 -1.47 -10.80
N THR A 135 9.56 -2.72 -10.80
CA THR A 135 10.84 -3.12 -10.18
C THR A 135 11.99 -3.19 -11.18
N VAL A 136 11.68 -3.00 -12.47
CA VAL A 136 12.63 -2.95 -13.58
C VAL A 136 12.29 -1.73 -14.41
N CYS A 137 13.28 -0.89 -14.67
CA CYS A 137 13.03 0.34 -15.41
C CYS A 137 12.74 0.07 -16.88
N PRO A 138 11.66 0.65 -17.44
CA PRO A 138 11.46 0.64 -18.86
C PRO A 138 12.65 1.37 -19.49
N GLN A 139 13.32 0.68 -20.39
CA GLN A 139 14.34 1.30 -21.24
C GLN A 139 13.68 2.47 -21.98
N PRO A 140 14.42 3.56 -22.26
CA PRO A 140 13.89 4.72 -23.00
C PRO A 140 13.28 4.35 -24.37
N GLU A 141 13.60 3.17 -24.91
CA GLU A 141 13.06 2.64 -26.17
C GLU A 141 11.71 1.91 -26.03
N LYS A 142 11.29 1.55 -24.81
CA LYS A 142 10.04 0.82 -24.53
C LYS A 142 8.92 1.68 -23.97
N VAL A 143 9.10 3.01 -23.94
CA VAL A 143 8.00 3.94 -23.69
C VAL A 143 7.22 4.09 -25.00
N HIS A 144 6.31 3.15 -25.22
CA HIS A 144 5.56 2.98 -26.46
C HIS A 144 6.49 2.63 -27.64
N ALA A 145 6.47 1.36 -28.08
CA ALA A 145 6.70 1.15 -29.51
C ALA A 145 5.75 2.13 -30.20
N ALA A 146 6.30 3.14 -30.87
CA ALA A 146 5.54 4.27 -31.40
C ALA A 146 4.24 3.70 -31.97
N ALA A 147 3.10 4.17 -31.45
CA ALA A 147 1.80 3.67 -31.88
C ALA A 147 1.86 3.56 -33.41
N PRO A 148 1.58 2.38 -33.99
CA PRO A 148 1.82 2.15 -35.40
C PRO A 148 1.23 3.33 -36.16
N LYS A 149 2.08 4.06 -36.88
CA LYS A 149 1.62 5.18 -37.69
C LYS A 149 0.94 4.59 -38.91
N CYS A 150 -0.12 5.23 -39.38
CA CYS A 150 -0.71 4.80 -40.64
C CYS A 150 0.33 4.88 -41.76
N PRO A 151 0.32 3.92 -42.71
CA PRO A 151 1.05 4.08 -43.96
C PRO A 151 0.65 5.39 -44.63
N ALA A 152 1.61 6.04 -45.29
CA ALA A 152 1.35 7.26 -46.05
C ALA A 152 0.21 7.03 -47.05
N ASN A 153 -0.65 8.04 -47.20
CA ASN A 153 -1.80 8.01 -48.11
C ASN A 153 -2.81 6.89 -47.82
N CYS A 154 -2.91 6.38 -46.59
CA CYS A 154 -3.95 5.43 -46.22
C CYS A 154 -5.03 6.10 -45.36
N LYS A 155 -6.30 5.90 -45.71
CA LYS A 155 -7.47 6.41 -44.95
C LYS A 155 -8.08 5.32 -44.07
N TYR A 156 -8.11 4.09 -44.58
CA TYR A 156 -8.55 2.91 -43.84
C TYR A 156 -7.50 1.82 -43.92
N TYR A 157 -7.04 1.36 -42.75
CA TYR A 157 -5.95 0.40 -42.63
C TYR A 157 -6.40 -0.84 -41.86
N PHE A 158 -5.83 -1.98 -42.22
CA PHE A 158 -5.92 -3.20 -41.43
C PHE A 158 -4.56 -3.50 -40.82
N ASP A 159 -4.46 -3.56 -39.50
CA ASP A 159 -3.19 -3.75 -38.79
C ASP A 159 -2.77 -5.22 -38.64
N GLY A 160 -3.47 -6.13 -39.33
CA GLY A 160 -3.32 -7.57 -39.18
C GLY A 160 -4.34 -8.21 -38.23
N CYS A 161 -5.12 -7.42 -37.49
CA CYS A 161 -6.19 -7.93 -36.63
C CYS A 161 -7.41 -6.99 -36.55
N ASN A 162 -7.15 -5.69 -36.51
CA ASN A 162 -8.12 -4.64 -36.29
C ASN A 162 -8.29 -3.74 -37.51
N ASN A 163 -9.49 -3.19 -37.63
CA ASN A 163 -9.81 -2.19 -38.64
C ASN A 163 -9.56 -0.82 -38.07
N CYS A 164 -8.86 0.02 -38.82
CA CYS A 164 -8.39 1.29 -38.35
C CYS A 164 -8.75 2.42 -39.29
N ARG A 165 -9.02 3.60 -38.72
CA ARG A 165 -9.18 4.87 -39.42
C ARG A 165 -7.95 5.72 -39.17
N CYS A 166 -7.37 6.22 -40.26
CA CYS A 166 -6.19 7.07 -40.23
C CYS A 166 -6.60 8.54 -40.24
N ALA A 167 -5.94 9.35 -39.41
CA ALA A 167 -6.01 10.80 -39.46
C ALA A 167 -4.87 11.36 -40.35
N PRO A 168 -5.01 12.58 -40.89
CA PRO A 168 -3.99 13.20 -41.74
C PRO A 168 -2.63 13.41 -41.05
N ASP A 169 -2.60 13.50 -39.72
CA ASP A 169 -1.38 13.62 -38.91
C ASP A 169 -0.64 12.28 -38.70
N GLY A 170 -1.15 11.19 -39.31
CA GLY A 170 -0.60 9.85 -39.22
C GLY A 170 -1.03 9.07 -37.97
N THR A 171 -1.84 9.67 -37.08
CA THR A 171 -2.46 8.95 -35.97
C THR A 171 -3.60 8.07 -36.44
N MET A 172 -3.95 7.05 -35.66
CA MET A 172 -4.99 6.11 -36.05
C MET A 172 -5.82 5.59 -34.87
N GLY A 173 -7.12 5.40 -35.12
CA GLY A 173 -8.04 4.74 -34.22
C GLY A 173 -8.43 3.37 -34.76
N CYS A 174 -8.15 2.31 -34.01
CA CYS A 174 -8.46 0.93 -34.39
C CYS A 174 -9.58 0.34 -33.51
N THR A 175 -10.28 -0.66 -34.06
CA THR A 175 -11.03 -1.61 -33.24
C THR A 175 -10.10 -2.33 -32.25
N ARG A 176 -10.66 -2.97 -31.20
CA ARG A 176 -9.89 -3.74 -30.20
C ARG A 176 -10.33 -5.21 -30.14
N MET A 177 -10.49 -5.81 -31.32
CA MET A 177 -10.78 -7.22 -31.46
C MET A 177 -9.55 -8.05 -31.10
N MET A 178 -9.78 -9.20 -30.47
CA MET A 178 -8.75 -10.19 -30.21
C MET A 178 -8.63 -11.12 -31.42
N CYS A 179 -7.39 -11.34 -31.88
CA CYS A 179 -7.08 -12.32 -32.91
C CYS A 179 -6.03 -13.29 -32.35
N HIS A 180 -6.28 -14.59 -32.47
CA HIS A 180 -5.31 -15.62 -32.08
C HIS A 180 -4.06 -15.60 -32.94
N THR A 181 -4.21 -15.25 -34.22
CA THR A 181 -3.12 -15.11 -35.18
C THR A 181 -3.30 -13.80 -35.93
N LYS A 182 -2.23 -13.00 -36.03
CA LYS A 182 -2.23 -11.79 -36.87
C LYS A 182 -2.07 -12.18 -38.34
N LYS A 183 -2.82 -11.52 -39.20
CA LYS A 183 -2.71 -11.59 -40.66
C LYS A 183 -1.77 -10.49 -41.17
N GLU A 184 -1.41 -10.56 -42.45
CA GLU A 184 -0.63 -9.51 -43.10
C GLU A 184 -1.43 -8.19 -43.11
N PRO A 185 -0.85 -7.07 -42.65
CA PRO A 185 -1.51 -5.79 -42.65
C PRO A 185 -1.54 -5.17 -44.06
N TYR A 186 -2.55 -4.35 -44.35
CA TYR A 186 -2.68 -3.70 -45.66
C TYR A 186 -3.55 -2.44 -45.61
N CYS A 187 -3.32 -1.53 -46.56
CA CYS A 187 -4.20 -0.38 -46.78
C CYS A 187 -5.47 -0.83 -47.52
N LYS A 188 -6.63 -0.56 -46.93
CA LYS A 188 -7.93 -0.89 -47.53
C LYS A 188 -8.41 0.18 -48.50
N GLU A 189 -8.14 1.43 -48.17
CA GLU A 189 -8.57 2.60 -48.94
C GLU A 189 -7.51 3.68 -48.81
N GLU A 190 -7.05 4.17 -49.95
CA GLU A 190 -6.11 5.28 -50.03
C GLU A 190 -6.82 6.59 -49.65
N ALA A 191 -6.08 7.54 -49.09
CA ALA A 191 -6.57 8.89 -48.89
C ALA A 191 -6.74 9.56 -50.25
N ALA A 192 -7.84 10.30 -50.43
CA ALA A 192 -7.99 11.14 -51.60
C ALA A 192 -6.80 12.12 -51.68
N PRO A 193 -6.27 12.40 -52.88
CA PRO A 193 -5.22 13.39 -53.02
C PRO A 193 -5.72 14.71 -52.44
N THR A 194 -5.03 15.23 -51.43
CA THR A 194 -5.21 16.60 -51.01
C THR A 194 -4.75 17.49 -52.15
N ILE A 195 -5.69 18.05 -52.91
CA ILE A 195 -5.38 19.10 -53.89
C ILE A 195 -4.94 20.32 -53.09
N VAL A 196 -3.64 20.42 -52.83
CA VAL A 196 -3.02 21.60 -52.25
C VAL A 196 -2.74 22.56 -53.40
N GLY A 197 -3.74 23.37 -53.73
CA GLY A 197 -3.62 24.38 -54.76
C GLY A 197 -3.61 23.78 -56.18
N THR A 198 -4.21 24.52 -57.09
CA THR A 198 -4.10 24.32 -58.53
C THR A 198 -2.63 24.39 -58.93
N ASP A 199 -2.01 23.27 -59.28
CA ASP A 199 -1.03 23.16 -60.37
C ASP A 199 -0.75 21.68 -60.68
N ILE A 200 -0.93 21.32 -61.95
CA ILE A 200 -0.61 20.02 -62.55
C ILE A 200 0.83 20.12 -63.07
N VAL A 201 1.71 19.20 -62.67
CA VAL A 201 2.90 18.81 -63.46
C VAL A 201 3.04 17.30 -63.43
#